data_AF-A0A7W1YSY7-F1
#
_entry.id   AF-A0A7W1YSY7-F1
#
_cell.length_a   1.000
_cell.length_b   1.000
_cell.length_c   1.000
_cell.angle_alpha   90.00
_cell.angle_beta   90.00
_cell.angle_gamma   90.00
#
_symmetry.space_group_name_H-M   'P 1'
#
loop_
_entity.id
_entity.type
_entity.pdbx_description
1 polymer ?
#
loop_
_entity_poly.entity_id
_entity_poly.type
_entity_poly.pdbx_seq_one_letter_code
_entity_poly.pdbx_strand_id
1 'polypeptide(L)' 'SIDLIGPIRQETGGFVGAYQVSGEFAALTLLAERGLTDFDAALLETWHVFRRAGASFLITYGARHARRLGFSA' A
#
# COMPACT_ATOMS: atom_id res chain seq x y z
N SER A 1 0.20 7.97 6.75
CA SER A 1 -0.51 9.16 6.24
C SER A 1 -0.11 9.41 4.81
N ILE A 2 -1.03 9.21 3.85
CA ILE A 2 -0.73 9.30 2.41
C ILE A 2 -0.61 10.75 1.90
N ASP A 3 -1.21 11.69 2.63
CA ASP A 3 -1.19 13.14 2.42
C ASP A 3 0.21 13.75 2.52
N LEU A 4 1.15 13.10 3.22
CA LEU A 4 2.53 13.59 3.37
C LEU A 4 3.42 13.28 2.16
N ILE A 5 3.07 12.28 1.35
CA ILE A 5 3.96 11.77 0.29
C ILE A 5 4.24 12.86 -0.76
N GLY A 6 3.19 13.54 -1.24
CA GLY A 6 3.30 14.62 -2.21
C GLY A 6 4.12 15.82 -1.71
N PRO A 7 3.78 16.42 -0.56
CA PRO A 7 4.53 17.52 0.03
C PRO A 7 6.01 17.21 0.29
N ILE A 8 6.35 16.02 0.82
CA ILE A 8 7.75 15.63 1.04
C ILE A 8 8.50 15.56 -0.29
N ARG A 9 7.88 15.01 -1.33
CA ARG A 9 8.50 14.93 -2.66
C ARG A 9 8.73 16.32 -3.25
N GLN A 10 7.77 17.24 -3.09
CA GLN A 10 7.88 18.61 -3.59
C GLN A 10 9.01 19.38 -2.90
N GLU A 11 9.14 19.23 -1.58
CA GLU A 11 10.14 19.94 -0.79
C GLU A 11 11.55 19.39 -0.98
N THR A 12 11.70 18.06 -1.05
CA THR A 12 13.02 17.41 -1.08
C THR A 12 13.56 17.16 -2.48
N GLY A 13 12.68 17.12 -3.49
CA GLY A 13 13.02 16.64 -4.84
C GLY A 13 13.40 15.15 -4.90
N GLY A 14 13.36 14.44 -3.77
CA GLY A 14 13.80 13.06 -3.63
C GLY A 14 12.70 12.04 -3.92
N PHE A 15 13.09 10.77 -4.05
CA PHE A 15 12.15 9.66 -4.08
C PHE A 15 11.53 9.47 -2.70
N VAL A 16 10.20 9.47 -2.65
CA VAL A 16 9.44 9.22 -1.42
C VAL A 16 8.76 7.87 -1.56
N GLY A 17 9.05 6.95 -0.65
CA GLY A 17 8.39 5.65 -0.54
C GLY A 17 7.31 5.64 0.53
N ALA A 18 6.46 4.62 0.50
CA ALA A 18 5.52 4.31 1.57
C ALA A 18 5.86 2.96 2.20
N TYR A 19 5.55 2.79 3.49
CA TYR A 19 5.57 1.49 4.15
C TYR A 19 4.15 1.19 4.65
N GLN A 20 3.50 0.18 4.05
CA GLN A 20 2.32 -0.46 4.63
C GLN A 20 2.76 -1.30 5.84
N VAL A 21 2.63 -0.71 7.03
CA VAL A 21 3.15 -1.31 8.27
C VAL A 21 2.39 -2.59 8.65
N SER A 22 2.95 -3.34 9.60
CA SER A 22 2.41 -4.64 10.03
C SER A 22 0.96 -4.56 10.50
N GLY A 23 0.59 -3.49 11.22
CA GLY A 23 -0.78 -3.28 11.70
C GLY A 23 -1.79 -3.08 10.56
N GLU A 24 -1.41 -2.36 9.50
CA GLU A 24 -2.27 -2.16 8.33
C GLU A 24 -2.51 -3.49 7.59
N PHE A 25 -1.43 -4.26 7.38
CA PHE A 25 -1.55 -5.59 6.76
C PHE A 25 -2.39 -6.55 7.62
N ALA A 26 -2.13 -6.60 8.93
CA ALA A 26 -2.88 -7.45 9.85
C ALA A 26 -4.36 -7.08 9.94
N ALA A 27 -4.69 -5.79 9.83
CA ALA A 27 -6.09 -5.34 9.79
C ALA A 27 -6.82 -5.87 8.55
N LEU A 28 -6.19 -5.82 7.36
CA LEU A 28 -6.77 -6.42 6.15
C LEU A 28 -6.98 -7.93 6.30
N THR A 29 -6.00 -8.63 6.86
CA THR A 29 -6.11 -10.08 7.14
C THR A 29 -7.28 -10.37 8.07
N LEU A 30 -7.38 -9.66 9.20
CA LEU A 30 -8.45 -9.88 10.18
C LEU A 30 -9.84 -9.56 9.62
N LEU A 31 -9.97 -8.49 8.84
CA LEU A 31 -11.24 -8.13 8.19
C LEU A 31 -11.66 -9.22 7.20
N ALA A 32 -10.72 -9.77 6.43
CA ALA A 32 -11.01 -10.86 5.50
C ALA A 32 -11.38 -12.17 6.22
N GLU A 33 -10.66 -12.53 7.29
CA GLU A 33 -10.99 -13.69 8.13
C GLU A 33 -12.40 -13.60 8.73
N ARG A 34 -12.87 -12.37 9.01
CA ARG A 34 -14.22 -12.09 9.52
C ARG A 34 -15.28 -12.00 8.42
N GLY A 35 -14.90 -12.14 7.14
CA GLY A 35 -15.81 -11.97 5.99
C GLY A 35 -16.28 -10.53 5.77
N LEU A 36 -15.57 -9.54 6.32
CA LEU A 36 -15.92 -8.12 6.21
C LEU A 36 -15.32 -7.45 4.96
N THR A 37 -14.34 -8.09 4.31
CA THR A 37 -13.74 -7.63 3.06
C THR A 37 -13.16 -8.80 2.27
N ASP A 38 -12.90 -8.57 0.98
CA ASP A 38 -12.05 -9.46 0.19
C ASP A 38 -10.58 -9.04 0.35
N PHE A 39 -9.73 -9.98 0.80
CA PHE A 39 -8.34 -9.69 1.11
C PHE A 39 -7.56 -9.15 -0.09
N ASP A 40 -7.73 -9.78 -1.26
CA ASP A 40 -6.97 -9.47 -2.46
C ASP A 40 -7.36 -8.11 -3.04
N ALA A 41 -8.66 -7.85 -3.14
CA ALA A 41 -9.18 -6.57 -3.59
C ALA A 41 -8.75 -5.43 -2.64
N ALA A 42 -8.87 -5.62 -1.33
CA ALA A 42 -8.50 -4.60 -0.35
C ALA A 42 -6.99 -4.32 -0.32
N LEU A 43 -6.17 -5.38 -0.43
CA LEU A 43 -4.72 -5.25 -0.52
C LEU A 43 -4.32 -4.47 -1.79
N LEU A 44 -4.90 -4.84 -2.94
CA LEU A 44 -4.63 -4.19 -4.21
C LEU A 44 -5.07 -2.72 -4.23
N GLU A 45 -6.25 -2.42 -3.68
CA GLU A 45 -6.74 -1.05 -3.54
C GLU A 45 -5.79 -0.20 -2.69
N THR A 46 -5.32 -0.75 -1.57
CA THR A 46 -4.37 -0.06 -0.68
C THR A 46 -3.06 0.28 -1.42
N TRP A 47 -2.55 -0.62 -2.25
CA TRP A 47 -1.36 -0.34 -3.07
C TRP A 47 -1.61 0.71 -4.15
N HIS A 48 -2.78 0.70 -4.79
CA HIS A 48 -3.16 1.76 -5.72
C HIS A 48 -3.33 3.12 -5.05
N VAL A 49 -3.80 3.17 -3.80
CA VAL A 49 -3.86 4.39 -2.99
C VAL A 49 -2.46 4.96 -2.76
N PHE A 50 -1.48 4.13 -2.38
CA PHE A 50 -0.09 4.58 -2.23
C PHE A 50 0.51 5.07 -3.55
N ARG A 51 0.28 4.35 -4.66
CA ARG A 51 0.73 4.77 -5.99
C ARG A 51 0.10 6.11 -6.38
N ARG A 52 -1.20 6.28 -6.13
CA ARG A 52 -1.93 7.53 -6.40
C ARG A 52 -1.41 8.70 -5.57
N ALA A 53 -0.98 8.46 -4.34
CA ALA A 53 -0.37 9.47 -3.48
C ALA A 53 1.04 9.90 -3.92
N GLY A 54 1.63 9.22 -4.92
CA GLY A 54 2.94 9.54 -5.48
C GLY A 54 4.10 8.75 -4.87
N ALA A 55 3.82 7.64 -4.17
CA ALA A 55 4.86 6.77 -3.65
C ALA A 55 5.67 6.17 -4.80
N SER A 56 7.00 6.35 -4.75
CA SER A 56 7.94 5.85 -5.76
C SER A 56 8.27 4.37 -5.57
N PHE A 57 8.11 3.87 -4.34
CA PHE A 57 8.25 2.46 -3.99
C PHE A 57 7.40 2.17 -2.75
N LEU A 58 7.04 0.90 -2.58
CA LEU A 58 6.24 0.42 -1.46
C LEU A 58 6.96 -0.71 -0.72
N ILE A 59 7.08 -0.56 0.60
CA ILE A 59 7.47 -1.64 1.51
C ILE A 59 6.18 -2.22 2.09
N THR A 60 5.97 -3.53 1.94
CA THR A 60 4.75 -4.19 2.42
C THR A 60 5.00 -5.67 2.68
N TYR A 61 4.36 -6.20 3.72
CA TYR A 61 4.30 -7.64 4.01
C TYR A 61 3.56 -8.42 2.91
N GLY A 62 2.66 -7.77 2.18
CA GLY A 62 1.91 -8.36 1.08
C GLY A 62 2.70 -8.47 -0.23
N ALA A 63 3.96 -8.04 -0.30
CA ALA A 63 4.72 -7.93 -1.56
C ALA A 63 4.76 -9.23 -2.38
N ARG A 64 4.75 -10.39 -1.70
CA ARG A 64 4.72 -11.71 -2.36
C ARG A 64 3.45 -11.96 -3.19
N HIS A 65 2.36 -11.24 -2.93
CA HIS A 65 1.13 -11.34 -3.70
C HIS A 65 1.12 -10.49 -4.97
N ALA A 66 2.06 -9.53 -5.13
CA ALA A 66 2.02 -8.55 -6.22
C ALA A 66 1.91 -9.18 -7.62
N ARG A 67 2.74 -10.20 -7.91
CA ARG A 67 2.70 -10.91 -9.19
C ARG A 67 1.37 -11.59 -9.44
N ARG A 68 0.81 -12.27 -8.42
CA ARG A 68 -0.47 -12.98 -8.52
C ARG A 68 -1.63 -12.00 -8.73
N LEU A 69 -1.56 -10.83 -8.11
CA LEU A 69 -2.57 -9.78 -8.18
C LEU A 69 -2.41 -8.84 -9.38
N GLY A 70 -1.41 -9.06 -10.24
CA GLY A 70 -1.16 -8.21 -11.40
C GLY A 70 -0.72 -6.79 -11.04
N PHE A 71 -0.20 -6.56 -9.84
CA PHE A 71 0.31 -5.25 -9.44
C PHE A 71 1.74 -5.06 -9.96
N SER A 72 1.92 -4.15 -10.92
CA SER A 72 3.22 -3.64 -11.31
C SER A 72 3.53 -2.37 -10.51
N ALA A 73 4.55 -2.45 -9.66
CA ALA A 73 5.14 -1.29 -9.00
C ALA A 73 5.81 -0.37 -10.04
#